data_AF-A0A4V5PP54-F1
#
_entry.id   AF-A0A4V5PP54-F1
#
_cell.length_a   1.000
_cell.length_b   1.000
_cell.length_c   1.000
_cell.angle_alpha   90.00
_cell.angle_beta   90.00
_cell.angle_gamma   90.00
#
_symmetry.space_group_name_H-M   'P 1'
#
loop_
_entity.id
_entity.type
_entity.pdbx_description
1 polymer ?
#
loop_
_entity_poly.entity_id
_entity_poly.type
_entity_poly.pdbx_seq_one_letter_code
_entity_poly.pdbx_strand_id
1 'polypeptide(L)'
;MMKTLLLLLLLLAAAPAQAQCFASWKAKQDAPLRLIYGVSEVPDAACSKKAAKAELAPRLAAGGWTLLTVVSVFGPEGLEQRKVSSGAFFLRY
;
A
#
# COMPACT_ATOMS: atom_id res chain seq x y z
N MET A 1 21.32 -49.35 1.98
CA MET A 1 21.13 -48.40 3.10
C MET A 1 21.18 -46.95 2.59
N MET A 2 20.41 -46.53 1.59
CA MET A 2 19.04 -45.96 1.67
C MET A 2 18.74 -44.91 2.76
N LYS A 3 19.67 -44.61 3.68
CA LYS A 3 19.39 -43.72 4.83
C LYS A 3 19.96 -42.31 4.68
N THR A 4 20.77 -42.05 3.66
CA THR A 4 21.38 -40.74 3.37
C THR A 4 20.64 -39.92 2.33
N LEU A 5 19.61 -40.47 1.67
CA LEU A 5 18.91 -39.82 0.56
C LEU A 5 17.63 -39.06 0.96
N LEU A 6 17.30 -39.01 2.26
CA LEU A 6 16.04 -38.41 2.74
C LEU A 6 16.18 -36.98 3.29
N LEU A 7 17.41 -36.44 3.37
CA LEU A 7 17.70 -35.16 4.02
C LEU A 7 17.83 -33.96 3.06
N LEU A 8 17.66 -34.16 1.74
CA LEU A 8 17.90 -33.12 0.72
C LEU A 8 16.64 -32.49 0.11
N LEU A 9 15.42 -32.86 0.54
CA LEU A 9 14.16 -32.35 -0.05
C LEU A 9 13.43 -31.25 0.75
N LEU A 10 14.04 -30.69 1.79
CA LEU A 10 13.42 -29.65 2.63
C LEU A 10 13.74 -28.19 2.23
N LEU A 11 14.25 -27.96 1.02
CA LEU A 11 14.31 -26.62 0.41
C LEU A 11 12.92 -26.20 -0.10
N LEU A 12 11.89 -26.30 0.75
CA LEU A 12 10.58 -25.70 0.46
C LEU A 12 10.76 -24.18 0.44
N ALA A 13 10.70 -23.63 -0.76
CA ALA A 13 10.41 -22.26 -1.14
C ALA A 13 10.10 -21.33 0.05
N ALA A 14 11.11 -20.54 0.44
CA ALA A 14 10.85 -19.28 1.11
C ALA A 14 10.12 -18.39 0.09
N ALA A 15 8.78 -18.48 0.07
CA ALA A 15 7.98 -17.47 -0.60
C ALA A 15 8.35 -16.11 0.03
N PRO A 16 8.54 -15.06 -0.78
CA PRO A 16 8.66 -13.72 -0.19
C PRO A 16 7.39 -13.51 0.64
N ALA A 17 7.56 -13.22 1.93
CA ALA A 17 6.45 -12.74 2.73
C ALA A 17 5.94 -11.47 2.04
N GLN A 18 4.81 -11.58 1.34
CA GLN A 18 4.12 -10.46 0.72
C GLN A 18 3.63 -9.59 1.87
N ALA A 19 4.46 -8.66 2.31
CA ALA A 19 4.11 -7.74 3.36
C ALA A 19 3.20 -6.69 2.73
N GLN A 20 1.89 -6.88 2.87
CA GLN A 20 0.89 -5.96 2.34
C GLN A 20 1.30 -4.52 2.66
N CYS A 21 1.45 -3.71 1.61
CA CYS A 21 1.97 -2.36 1.76
C CYS A 21 0.87 -1.33 1.62
N PHE A 22 0.83 -0.39 2.55
CA PHE A 22 -0.15 0.68 2.57
C PHE A 22 0.52 2.03 2.47
N ALA A 23 -0.10 2.94 1.74
CA ALA A 23 0.31 4.33 1.64
C ALA A 23 -0.79 5.21 2.18
N SER A 24 -0.45 6.11 3.10
CA SER A 24 -1.33 7.19 3.51
C SER A 24 -1.00 8.45 2.73
N TRP A 25 -2.02 9.17 2.30
CA TRP A 25 -1.89 10.24 1.33
C TRP A 25 -2.89 11.36 1.61
N LYS A 26 -2.59 12.53 1.04
CA LYS A 26 -3.50 13.67 1.00
C LYS A 26 -3.76 14.05 -0.44
N ALA A 27 -5.01 14.34 -0.76
CA ALA A 27 -5.42 14.77 -2.09
C ALA A 27 -6.38 15.95 -2.01
N LYS A 28 -6.49 16.67 -3.13
CA LYS A 28 -7.44 17.75 -3.29
C LYS A 28 -8.35 17.54 -4.50
N GLN A 29 -9.52 18.14 -4.44
CA GLN A 29 -10.36 18.45 -5.59
C GLN A 29 -10.52 19.95 -5.64
N ASP A 30 -10.53 20.53 -6.84
CA ASP A 30 -10.76 21.95 -7.05
C ASP A 30 -12.21 22.16 -7.56
N ALA A 31 -12.77 23.35 -7.31
CA ALA A 31 -14.09 23.78 -7.80
C ALA A 31 -15.28 22.78 -7.56
N PRO A 32 -15.74 22.55 -6.32
CA PRO A 32 -15.34 23.22 -5.08
C PRO A 32 -14.07 22.62 -4.45
N LEU A 33 -13.33 23.44 -3.70
CA LEU A 33 -12.13 22.97 -2.99
C LEU A 33 -12.52 21.93 -1.93
N ARG A 34 -12.02 20.70 -2.07
CA ARG A 34 -12.11 19.64 -1.08
C ARG A 34 -10.73 19.10 -0.77
N LEU A 35 -10.45 18.85 0.50
CA LEU A 35 -9.21 18.22 0.96
C LEU A 35 -9.54 16.93 1.68
N ILE A 36 -8.81 15.87 1.36
CA ILE A 36 -9.03 14.56 1.96
C ILE A 36 -7.70 13.93 2.39
N TYR A 37 -7.79 13.13 3.45
CA TYR A 37 -6.78 12.18 3.84
C TYR A 37 -7.32 10.77 3.57
N GLY A 38 -6.48 9.92 3.01
CA GLY A 38 -6.85 8.55 2.67
C GLY A 38 -5.72 7.57 2.91
N VAL A 39 -6.06 6.29 2.85
CA VAL A 39 -5.14 5.17 2.91
C VAL A 39 -5.48 4.23 1.77
N SER A 40 -4.47 3.78 1.04
CA SER A 40 -4.61 2.82 -0.05
C SER A 40 -3.65 1.66 0.14
N GLU A 41 -4.07 0.48 -0.24
CA GLU A 41 -3.13 -0.61 -0.49
C GLU A 41 -2.40 -0.34 -1.81
N VAL A 42 -1.09 -0.50 -1.79
CA VAL A 42 -0.23 -0.38 -2.96
C VAL A 42 0.54 -1.67 -3.15
N PRO A 43 0.91 -2.04 -4.39
CA PRO A 43 1.76 -3.22 -4.61
C PRO A 43 3.05 -3.12 -3.81
N ASP A 44 3.63 -4.25 -3.40
CA ASP A 44 4.91 -4.28 -2.69
C ASP A 44 6.03 -3.56 -3.46
N ALA A 45 6.02 -3.66 -4.80
CA ALA A 45 6.93 -2.92 -5.68
C ALA A 45 6.79 -1.39 -5.56
N ALA A 46 5.63 -0.91 -5.11
CA ALA A 46 5.33 0.48 -4.84
C ALA A 46 5.52 0.87 -3.36
N CYS A 47 6.12 0.02 -2.53
CA CYS A 47 6.31 0.24 -1.09
C CYS A 47 7.43 1.23 -0.73
N SER A 48 7.42 2.39 -1.39
CA SER A 48 8.24 3.55 -1.05
C SER A 48 7.44 4.81 -1.37
N LYS A 49 7.72 5.94 -0.71
CA LYS A 49 6.96 7.19 -0.94
C LYS A 49 6.95 7.61 -2.42
N LYS A 50 8.09 7.45 -3.11
CA LYS A 50 8.23 7.81 -4.52
C LYS A 50 7.40 6.88 -5.41
N ALA A 51 7.49 5.58 -5.20
CA ALA A 51 6.78 4.61 -6.02
C ALA A 51 5.26 4.63 -5.73
N ALA A 52 4.85 4.73 -4.46
CA ALA A 52 3.46 4.92 -4.08
C ALA A 52 2.85 6.20 -4.69
N LYS A 53 3.62 7.29 -4.81
CA LYS A 53 3.15 8.49 -5.51
C LYS A 53 2.87 8.21 -6.99
N ALA A 54 3.76 7.49 -7.67
CA ALA A 54 3.58 7.13 -9.07
C ALA A 54 2.38 6.19 -9.28
N GLU A 55 2.15 5.28 -8.32
CA GLU A 55 0.99 4.38 -8.33
C GLU A 55 -0.33 5.13 -8.08
N LEU A 56 -0.37 5.97 -7.04
CA LEU A 56 -1.63 6.57 -6.57
C LEU A 56 -2.06 7.79 -7.37
N ALA A 57 -1.14 8.55 -7.96
CA ALA A 57 -1.48 9.74 -8.75
C ALA A 57 -2.50 9.46 -9.87
N PRO A 58 -2.30 8.47 -10.77
CA PRO A 58 -3.28 8.16 -11.81
C PRO A 58 -4.59 7.60 -11.26
N ARG A 59 -4.54 6.75 -10.22
CA ARG A 59 -5.75 6.18 -9.59
C ARG A 59 -6.64 7.25 -8.98
N LEU A 60 -6.04 8.19 -8.25
CA LEU A 60 -6.73 9.34 -7.66
C LEU A 60 -7.27 10.28 -8.74
N ALA A 61 -6.49 10.55 -9.79
CA ALA A 61 -6.90 11.38 -10.90
C ALA A 61 -8.14 10.82 -11.63
N ALA A 62 -8.25 9.50 -11.77
CA ALA A 62 -9.45 8.85 -12.31
C ALA A 62 -10.70 9.11 -11.46
N GLY A 63 -10.55 9.36 -10.16
CA GLY A 63 -11.62 9.81 -9.26
C GLY A 63 -11.80 11.33 -9.20
N GLY A 64 -11.12 12.09 -10.06
CA GLY A 64 -11.10 13.55 -10.05
C GLY A 64 -10.25 14.16 -8.93
N TRP A 65 -9.44 13.37 -8.22
CA TRP A 65 -8.58 13.87 -7.14
C TRP A 65 -7.16 14.14 -7.63
N THR A 66 -6.59 15.26 -7.21
CA THR A 66 -5.17 15.56 -7.40
C THR A 66 -4.39 15.16 -6.15
N LEU A 67 -3.46 14.21 -6.29
CA LEU A 67 -2.57 13.81 -5.21
C LEU A 67 -1.65 14.97 -4.82
N LEU A 68 -1.71 15.39 -3.55
CA LEU A 68 -0.83 16.41 -2.99
C LEU A 68 0.47 15.78 -2.49
N THR A 69 0.36 14.74 -1.67
CA THR A 69 1.53 14.08 -1.08
C THR A 69 1.21 12.68 -0.57
N VAL A 70 2.24 11.83 -0.53
CA VAL A 70 2.26 10.58 0.23
C VAL A 70 2.87 10.89 1.60
N VAL A 71 2.05 10.80 2.64
CA VAL A 71 2.41 11.12 4.03
C VAL A 71 3.34 10.04 4.59
N SER A 72 2.94 8.78 4.47
CA SER A 72 3.71 7.62 4.95
C SER A 72 3.43 6.39 4.11
N VAL A 73 4.39 5.46 4.10
CA VAL A 73 4.22 4.09 3.61
C VAL A 73 4.52 3.16 4.79
N PHE A 74 3.71 2.12 4.99
CA PHE A 74 3.72 1.28 6.20
C PHE A 74 3.13 -0.10 5.93
N GLY A 75 3.41 -1.07 6.81
CA GLY A 75 2.84 -2.43 6.74
C GLY A 75 1.50 -2.56 7.45
N PRO A 76 0.94 -3.78 7.54
CA PRO A 76 -0.37 -4.04 8.15
C PRO A 76 -0.51 -3.53 9.58
N GLU A 77 0.59 -3.53 10.34
CA GLU A 77 0.64 -3.09 11.73
C GLU A 77 0.20 -1.63 11.92
N GLY A 78 0.35 -0.80 10.88
CA GLY A 78 -0.03 0.62 10.90
C GLY A 78 -1.42 0.91 10.35
N LEU A 79 -2.20 -0.11 9.92
CA LEU A 79 -3.43 0.11 9.17
C LEU A 79 -4.60 0.57 10.06
N GLU A 80 -4.88 -0.18 11.13
CA GLU A 80 -6.08 0.06 11.96
C GLU A 80 -6.07 1.46 12.59
N GLN A 81 -4.91 1.95 13.04
CA GLN A 81 -4.76 3.29 13.62
C GLN A 81 -5.09 4.44 12.65
N ARG A 82 -5.16 4.20 11.34
CA ARG A 82 -5.47 5.23 10.33
C ARG A 82 -6.91 5.19 9.83
N LYS A 83 -7.65 4.11 10.12
CA LYS A 83 -9.01 3.84 9.63
C LYS A 83 -9.98 4.98 9.91
N VAL A 84 -10.03 5.43 11.16
CA VAL A 84 -10.91 6.53 11.60
C VAL A 84 -10.57 7.83 10.87
N SER A 85 -9.29 8.16 10.75
CA SER A 85 -8.84 9.39 10.10
C SER A 85 -9.08 9.40 8.59
N SER A 86 -9.00 8.25 7.92
CA SER A 86 -9.26 8.14 6.48
C SER A 86 -10.73 8.06 6.11
N GLY A 87 -11.62 7.72 7.06
CA GLY A 87 -13.07 7.69 6.87
C GLY A 87 -13.48 6.98 5.58
N ALA A 88 -14.21 7.68 4.71
CA ALA A 88 -14.69 7.14 3.44
C ALA A 88 -13.57 6.79 2.43
N PHE A 89 -12.32 7.18 2.68
CA PHE A 89 -11.14 6.92 1.83
C PHE A 89 -10.18 5.88 2.45
N PHE A 90 -10.66 5.09 3.40
CA PHE A 90 -9.92 3.94 3.91
C PHE A 90 -9.93 2.81 2.87
N LEU A 91 -8.74 2.35 2.47
CA LEU A 91 -8.51 1.32 1.46
C LEU A 91 -9.19 1.62 0.11
N ARG A 92 -9.25 2.90 -0.27
CA ARG A 92 -9.80 3.33 -1.56
C ARG A 92 -8.75 4.01 -2.40
N TYR A 93 -8.86 3.81 -3.72
CA TYR A 93 -7.81 4.13 -4.69
C TYR A 93 -6.55 3.30 -4.44
#